data_AF-A0A965PTL7-F1
#
_entry.id   AF-A0A965PTL7-F1
#
_cell.length_a   1.000
_cell.length_b   1.000
_cell.length_c   1.000
_cell.angle_alpha   90.00
_cell.angle_beta   90.00
_cell.angle_gamma   90.00
#
_symmetry.space_group_name_H-M   'P 1'
#
loop_
_entity.id
_entity.type
_entity.pdbx_description
1 polymer ?
#
loop_
_entity_poly.entity_id
_entity_poly.type
_entity_poly.pdbx_seq_one_letter_code
_entity_poly.pdbx_strand_id
1 'polypeptide(L)'
;MAVILTVSETLGGTEVADSLANGGTGVDFGQVVNGQYSPIIDQTLNTGAQVLYLRHNAVVDPITNLKIYLDNYSRTGFTYGGAATASGDYNSLKAEGSASDVTAAAKNNSNGLAGGIWMEQQYNVATSNQFDIATARTLSLPHTNGAGTKFVQIFGKSAQGIDEATAYGVIKEACLYTPDNVAENAPSAPVDGKVGKSNDSVLGNRAKLRFRIYLREAFADGGIFQAALIARFSYTA
;
A
#
# COMPACT_ATOMS: atom_id res chain seq x y z
N MET A 1 28.10 -4.91 1.88
CA MET A 1 27.43 -4.50 0.62
C MET A 1 26.14 -3.80 1.00
N ALA A 2 25.77 -2.68 0.38
CA ALA A 2 24.50 -2.01 0.70
C ALA A 2 23.32 -2.82 0.13
N VAL A 3 22.29 -3.04 0.94
CA VAL A 3 21.02 -3.62 0.48
C VAL A 3 20.15 -2.51 -0.06
N ILE A 4 19.75 -2.62 -1.32
CA ILE A 4 18.84 -1.73 -2.01
C ILE A 4 17.48 -2.40 -2.07
N LEU A 5 16.47 -1.72 -1.53
CA LEU A 5 15.07 -2.05 -1.76
C LEU A 5 14.63 -1.38 -3.05
N THR A 6 14.00 -2.14 -3.94
CA THR A 6 13.38 -1.63 -5.17
C THR A 6 11.86 -1.76 -5.03
N VAL A 7 11.16 -0.66 -5.24
CA VAL A 7 9.70 -0.62 -5.39
C VAL A 7 9.39 -0.47 -6.87
N SER A 8 8.55 -1.33 -7.44
CA SER A 8 8.27 -1.34 -8.88
C SER A 8 6.80 -1.64 -9.15
N GLU A 9 6.24 -1.10 -10.23
CA GLU A 9 4.84 -1.36 -10.63
C GLU A 9 4.64 -2.70 -11.35
N THR A 10 5.74 -3.26 -11.87
CA THR A 10 5.73 -4.54 -12.58
C THR A 10 6.61 -5.56 -11.87
N LEU A 11 6.31 -6.84 -12.08
CA LEU A 11 6.90 -7.96 -11.35
C LEU A 11 8.45 -7.98 -11.38
N GLY A 12 9.06 -7.57 -12.50
CA GLY A 12 10.52 -7.46 -12.66
C GLY A 12 11.03 -6.03 -12.78
N GLY A 13 10.15 -5.04 -12.66
CA GLY A 13 10.35 -3.66 -13.08
C GLY A 13 11.49 -2.92 -12.39
N THR A 14 11.87 -1.81 -12.99
CA THR A 14 12.75 -0.82 -12.37
C THR A 14 12.03 -0.10 -11.24
N GLU A 15 12.81 0.65 -10.45
CA GLU A 15 12.23 1.56 -9.45
C GLU A 15 11.19 2.47 -10.10
N VAL A 16 10.08 2.70 -9.38
CA VAL A 16 9.03 3.62 -9.86
C VAL A 16 9.63 5.01 -10.08
N ALA A 17 9.39 5.56 -11.26
CA ALA A 17 9.93 6.85 -11.67
C ALA A 17 8.88 7.69 -12.42
N ASP A 18 7.59 7.57 -12.08
CA ASP A 18 6.55 8.32 -12.76
C ASP A 18 6.73 9.81 -12.47
N SER A 19 6.63 10.61 -13.52
CA SER A 19 6.72 12.06 -13.37
C SER A 19 5.50 12.56 -12.61
N LEU A 20 5.73 13.10 -11.42
CA LEU A 20 4.67 13.71 -10.63
C LEU A 20 4.36 15.11 -11.17
N ALA A 21 3.11 15.51 -11.03
CA ALA A 21 2.70 16.88 -11.35
C ALA A 21 3.56 17.90 -10.60
N ASN A 22 4.00 18.94 -11.32
CA ASN A 22 4.89 20.00 -10.83
C ASN A 22 6.32 19.54 -10.43
N GLY A 23 6.74 18.32 -10.80
CA GLY A 23 8.11 17.83 -10.70
C GLY A 23 8.31 16.67 -9.72
N GLY A 24 9.47 16.03 -9.80
CA GLY A 24 9.83 14.85 -9.00
C GLY A 24 9.36 13.52 -9.62
N THR A 25 9.71 12.43 -8.95
CA THR A 25 9.33 11.06 -9.34
C THR A 25 8.59 10.35 -8.22
N GLY A 26 7.60 9.52 -8.55
CA GLY A 26 6.88 8.73 -7.56
C GLY A 26 5.87 7.81 -8.22
N VAL A 27 4.87 7.39 -7.45
CA VAL A 27 3.72 6.61 -7.95
C VAL A 27 2.54 7.55 -8.07
N ASP A 28 1.92 7.60 -9.24
CA ASP A 28 0.62 8.25 -9.39
C ASP A 28 -0.51 7.26 -9.02
N PHE A 29 -1.15 7.51 -7.88
CA PHE A 29 -2.33 6.73 -7.48
C PHE A 29 -3.58 7.03 -8.33
N GLY A 30 -3.44 7.88 -9.35
CA GLY A 30 -4.43 8.20 -10.36
C GLY A 30 -5.04 9.58 -10.14
N GLN A 31 -5.55 10.15 -11.22
CA GLN A 31 -6.31 11.39 -11.21
C GLN A 31 -7.78 11.12 -10.88
N VAL A 32 -8.39 11.88 -9.98
CA VAL A 32 -9.84 11.85 -9.70
C VAL A 32 -10.63 12.64 -10.76
N VAL A 33 -10.24 12.57 -12.04
CA VAL A 33 -10.92 13.29 -13.14
C VAL A 33 -11.73 12.31 -13.98
N ASN A 34 -12.80 11.86 -13.33
CA ASN A 34 -14.13 11.59 -13.90
C ASN A 34 -15.13 11.23 -12.79
N GLY A 35 -14.99 11.84 -11.62
CA GLY A 35 -16.07 11.88 -10.63
C GLY A 35 -16.62 10.52 -10.20
N GLN A 36 -15.78 9.62 -9.72
CA GLN A 36 -16.27 8.70 -8.69
C GLN A 36 -15.61 9.02 -7.34
N TYR A 37 -15.99 10.21 -6.85
CA TYR A 37 -16.39 10.44 -5.45
C TYR A 37 -17.58 9.55 -5.02
N SER A 38 -18.01 8.62 -5.88
CA SER A 38 -19.27 7.91 -5.89
C SER A 38 -18.99 6.39 -6.04
N PRO A 39 -19.96 5.52 -5.73
CA PRO A 39 -19.84 4.07 -5.78
C PRO A 39 -19.20 3.49 -7.05
N ILE A 40 -18.22 2.58 -6.90
CA ILE A 40 -17.91 1.59 -7.94
C ILE A 40 -19.08 0.60 -7.97
N ILE A 41 -20.13 0.98 -8.70
CA ILE A 41 -21.39 0.21 -8.86
C ILE A 41 -21.22 -1.04 -9.73
N ASP A 42 -20.15 -1.13 -10.53
CA ASP A 42 -19.81 -2.31 -11.35
C ASP A 42 -18.42 -2.85 -10.98
N GLN A 43 -18.37 -4.11 -10.54
CA GLN A 43 -17.14 -4.79 -10.12
C GLN A 43 -16.15 -5.02 -11.27
N THR A 44 -16.58 -4.98 -12.53
CA THR A 44 -15.66 -5.09 -13.68
C THR A 44 -14.85 -3.81 -13.91
N LEU A 45 -15.30 -2.69 -13.36
CA LEU A 45 -14.58 -1.40 -13.32
C LEU A 45 -13.68 -1.27 -12.08
N ASN A 46 -13.67 -2.29 -11.21
CA ASN A 46 -12.81 -2.36 -10.02
C ASN A 46 -11.35 -2.69 -10.38
N THR A 47 -10.79 -2.09 -11.42
CA THR A 47 -9.39 -2.28 -11.86
C THR A 47 -8.43 -1.22 -11.30
N GLY A 48 -8.95 -0.14 -10.71
CA GLY A 48 -8.18 1.02 -10.24
C GLY A 48 -7.39 0.80 -8.96
N ALA A 49 -6.58 -0.25 -8.90
CA ALA A 49 -5.61 -0.45 -7.82
C ALA A 49 -4.20 -0.29 -8.41
N GLN A 50 -3.34 0.46 -7.74
CA GLN A 50 -1.92 0.48 -8.08
C GLN A 50 -1.21 -0.69 -7.41
N VAL A 51 -0.54 -1.52 -8.19
CA VAL A 51 0.19 -2.68 -7.69
C VAL A 51 1.65 -2.30 -7.53
N LEU A 52 2.18 -2.45 -6.33
CA LEU A 52 3.60 -2.24 -6.05
C LEU A 52 4.24 -3.53 -5.58
N TYR A 53 5.37 -3.86 -6.19
CA TYR A 53 6.24 -4.97 -5.83
C TYR A 53 7.46 -4.43 -5.09
N LEU A 54 7.69 -4.93 -3.87
CA LEU A 54 8.87 -4.62 -3.07
C LEU A 54 9.82 -5.80 -3.16
N ARG A 55 11.06 -5.55 -3.60
CA ARG A 55 12.14 -6.54 -3.69
C ARG A 55 13.45 -5.95 -3.21
N HIS A 56 14.43 -6.79 -2.92
CA HIS A 56 15.77 -6.31 -2.56
C HIS A 56 16.86 -7.11 -3.26
N ASN A 57 18.05 -6.51 -3.34
CA ASN A 57 19.22 -7.10 -4.01
C ASN A 57 20.14 -7.91 -3.09
N ALA A 58 19.74 -8.18 -1.84
CA ALA A 58 20.58 -8.93 -0.91
C ALA A 58 20.74 -10.39 -1.37
N VAL A 59 21.95 -10.92 -1.20
CA VAL A 59 22.34 -12.26 -1.68
C VAL A 59 22.32 -13.30 -0.54
N VAL A 60 22.64 -12.87 0.68
CA VAL A 60 22.80 -13.76 1.83
C VAL A 60 21.51 -13.79 2.64
N ASP A 61 21.15 -12.63 3.18
CA ASP A 61 20.10 -12.51 4.18
C ASP A 61 18.81 -11.89 3.62
N PRO A 62 17.65 -12.35 4.11
CA PRO A 62 16.38 -11.69 3.86
C PRO A 62 16.33 -10.32 4.55
N ILE A 63 15.47 -9.44 4.06
CA ILE A 63 15.05 -8.28 4.88
C ILE A 63 14.04 -8.74 5.94
N THR A 64 14.05 -8.06 7.08
CA THR A 64 13.21 -8.32 8.25
C THR A 64 12.56 -7.04 8.74
N ASN A 65 11.54 -7.16 9.58
CA ASN A 65 10.78 -6.02 10.13
C ASN A 65 10.29 -5.04 9.04
N LEU A 66 9.93 -5.56 7.86
CA LEU A 66 9.39 -4.74 6.78
C LEU A 66 8.04 -4.15 7.21
N LYS A 67 7.99 -2.81 7.27
CA LYS A 67 6.84 -2.02 7.69
C LYS A 67 6.57 -0.88 6.72
N ILE A 68 5.30 -0.48 6.62
CA ILE A 68 4.84 0.57 5.71
C ILE A 68 3.99 1.59 6.46
N TYR A 69 4.28 2.87 6.21
CA TYR A 69 3.51 3.98 6.75
C TYR A 69 3.51 5.18 5.80
N LEU A 70 2.54 6.06 5.95
CA LEU A 70 2.52 7.38 5.33
C LEU A 70 3.28 8.38 6.19
N ASP A 71 4.01 9.27 5.56
CA ASP A 71 4.70 10.39 6.19
C ASP A 71 4.47 11.67 5.40
N ASN A 72 4.84 12.80 5.98
CA ASN A 72 4.80 14.09 5.31
C ASN A 72 5.76 14.09 4.11
N TYR A 73 5.27 14.50 2.93
CA TYR A 73 6.06 14.56 1.71
C TYR A 73 7.33 15.41 1.84
N SER A 74 7.34 16.40 2.73
CA SER A 74 8.50 17.26 2.98
C SER A 74 9.76 16.49 3.45
N ARG A 75 9.62 15.25 3.92
CA ARG A 75 10.75 14.41 4.35
C ARG A 75 11.47 13.71 3.20
N THR A 76 10.91 13.73 1.99
CA THR A 76 11.50 13.08 0.82
C THR A 76 12.71 13.84 0.26
N GLY A 77 12.77 15.16 0.49
CA GLY A 77 13.75 16.05 -0.14
C GLY A 77 13.42 16.42 -1.59
N PHE A 78 12.33 15.90 -2.16
CA PHE A 78 11.83 16.30 -3.48
C PHE A 78 11.03 17.61 -3.43
N THR A 79 10.88 18.25 -4.58
CA THR A 79 10.04 19.44 -4.71
C THR A 79 8.58 19.05 -4.54
N TYR A 80 7.91 19.66 -3.57
CA TYR A 80 6.49 19.47 -3.34
C TYR A 80 5.67 20.17 -4.44
N GLY A 81 4.71 19.44 -5.01
CA GLY A 81 3.87 19.85 -6.13
C GLY A 81 2.36 19.91 -5.84
N GLY A 82 1.95 19.69 -4.59
CA GLY A 82 0.54 19.74 -4.17
C GLY A 82 -0.03 21.16 -4.08
N ALA A 83 -1.35 21.26 -3.85
CA ALA A 83 -2.08 22.52 -4.02
C ALA A 83 -1.89 23.56 -2.90
N ALA A 84 -1.60 23.11 -1.66
CA ALA A 84 -1.49 23.99 -0.51
C ALA A 84 -0.15 23.85 0.22
N THR A 85 0.03 22.79 1.02
CA THR A 85 1.28 22.49 1.71
C THR A 85 1.40 20.98 1.92
N ALA A 86 2.62 20.44 1.93
CA ALA A 86 2.85 19.02 2.19
C ALA A 86 2.25 18.55 3.53
N SER A 87 2.27 19.41 4.56
CA SER A 87 1.63 19.11 5.84
C SER A 87 0.11 19.14 5.76
N GLY A 88 -0.48 20.03 4.95
CA GLY A 88 -1.91 20.08 4.69
C GLY A 88 -2.39 18.79 4.03
N ASP A 89 -1.75 18.38 2.93
CA ASP A 89 -2.10 17.16 2.22
C ASP A 89 -2.02 15.91 3.09
N TYR A 90 -0.92 15.79 3.85
CA TYR A 90 -0.74 14.68 4.78
C TYR A 90 -1.83 14.65 5.86
N ASN A 91 -2.22 15.80 6.41
CA ASN A 91 -3.30 15.89 7.40
C ASN A 91 -4.67 15.58 6.78
N SER A 92 -4.96 16.05 5.57
CA SER A 92 -6.20 15.74 4.86
C SER A 92 -6.31 14.25 4.55
N LEU A 93 -5.24 13.61 4.03
CA LEU A 93 -5.21 12.17 3.77
C LEU A 93 -5.40 11.33 5.05
N LYS A 94 -4.77 11.74 6.15
CA LYS A 94 -4.96 11.12 7.47
C LYS A 94 -6.40 11.27 7.96
N ALA A 95 -7.01 12.45 7.79
CA ALA A 95 -8.40 12.70 8.17
C ALA A 95 -9.36 11.83 7.36
N GLU A 96 -9.14 11.70 6.06
CA GLU A 96 -9.94 10.83 5.19
C GLU A 96 -9.88 9.35 5.61
N GLY A 97 -8.68 8.83 5.91
CA GLY A 97 -8.55 7.46 6.41
C GLY A 97 -9.21 7.23 7.77
N SER A 98 -9.14 8.22 8.68
CA SER A 98 -9.83 8.18 9.97
C SER A 98 -11.35 8.10 9.81
N ALA A 99 -11.90 8.94 8.93
CA ALA A 99 -13.32 9.06 8.62
C ALA A 99 -13.86 7.94 7.72
N SER A 100 -12.99 7.13 7.12
CA SER A 100 -13.39 6.08 6.18
C SER A 100 -14.32 5.05 6.82
N ASP A 101 -15.42 4.73 6.14
CA ASP A 101 -16.26 3.59 6.46
C ASP A 101 -15.52 2.26 6.20
N VAL A 102 -15.88 1.23 6.97
CA VAL A 102 -15.28 -0.13 6.92
C VAL A 102 -16.35 -1.22 6.80
N THR A 103 -17.54 -0.86 6.32
CA THR A 103 -18.63 -1.81 6.03
C THR A 103 -18.45 -2.52 4.70
N ALA A 104 -19.33 -3.49 4.40
CA ALA A 104 -19.30 -4.22 3.13
C ALA A 104 -19.53 -3.31 1.91
N ALA A 105 -20.25 -2.21 2.09
CA ALA A 105 -20.43 -1.20 1.05
C ALA A 105 -19.15 -0.38 0.80
N ALA A 106 -18.27 -0.25 1.80
CA ALA A 106 -17.05 0.55 1.67
C ALA A 106 -16.02 -0.05 0.69
N LYS A 107 -16.07 -1.36 0.40
CA LYS A 107 -15.09 -2.05 -0.46
C LYS A 107 -14.95 -1.46 -1.87
N ASN A 108 -16.02 -0.85 -2.36
CA ASN A 108 -16.13 -0.22 -3.67
C ASN A 108 -16.48 1.27 -3.54
N ASN A 109 -16.33 1.84 -2.34
CA ASN A 109 -16.91 3.13 -1.96
C ASN A 109 -18.40 3.23 -2.32
N SER A 110 -19.15 2.11 -2.25
CA SER A 110 -20.49 2.01 -2.85
C SER A 110 -21.58 2.77 -2.11
N ASN A 111 -21.21 3.43 -1.03
CA ASN A 111 -22.03 4.35 -0.24
C ASN A 111 -21.44 5.77 -0.21
N GLY A 112 -20.33 6.03 -0.90
CA GLY A 112 -19.62 7.32 -0.86
C GLY A 112 -18.93 7.63 0.48
N LEU A 113 -18.82 6.65 1.38
CA LEU A 113 -18.28 6.85 2.74
C LEU A 113 -16.87 6.28 2.95
N ALA A 114 -16.28 5.59 1.97
CA ALA A 114 -14.88 5.17 2.03
C ALA A 114 -13.95 6.36 1.72
N GLY A 115 -12.82 6.43 2.41
CA GLY A 115 -11.86 7.54 2.28
C GLY A 115 -10.43 7.11 2.57
N GLY A 116 -9.48 7.92 2.10
CA GLY A 116 -8.06 7.78 2.38
C GLY A 116 -7.37 6.74 1.50
N ILE A 117 -6.14 6.41 1.88
CA ILE A 117 -5.32 5.42 1.16
C ILE A 117 -5.47 4.05 1.82
N TRP A 118 -5.82 3.06 1.01
CA TRP A 118 -6.05 1.68 1.39
C TRP A 118 -4.91 0.82 0.83
N MET A 119 -4.50 -0.19 1.60
CA MET A 119 -3.47 -1.15 1.23
C MET A 119 -3.97 -2.58 1.45
N GLU A 120 -3.95 -3.39 0.39
CA GLU A 120 -4.28 -4.81 0.41
C GLU A 120 -3.00 -5.65 0.37
N GLN A 121 -2.90 -6.61 1.29
CA GLN A 121 -1.71 -7.40 1.57
C GLN A 121 -1.90 -8.89 1.27
N GLN A 122 -2.58 -9.20 0.16
CA GLN A 122 -2.73 -10.57 -0.32
C GLN A 122 -2.29 -10.68 -1.78
N TYR A 123 -1.20 -11.38 -2.08
CA TYR A 123 -0.64 -11.40 -3.44
C TYR A 123 -1.61 -12.02 -4.47
N ASN A 124 -2.38 -13.04 -4.08
CA ASN A 124 -3.27 -13.81 -4.96
C ASN A 124 -4.76 -13.46 -4.83
N VAL A 125 -5.10 -12.24 -4.44
CA VAL A 125 -6.51 -11.82 -4.43
C VAL A 125 -7.02 -11.60 -5.85
N ALA A 126 -8.19 -12.17 -6.15
CA ALA A 126 -8.91 -11.92 -7.39
C ALA A 126 -9.49 -10.49 -7.40
N THR A 127 -9.58 -9.87 -8.57
CA THR A 127 -10.09 -8.50 -8.74
C THR A 127 -11.50 -8.30 -8.15
N SER A 128 -12.35 -9.32 -8.13
CA SER A 128 -13.69 -9.26 -7.52
C SER A 128 -13.68 -9.14 -6.00
N ASN A 129 -12.57 -9.50 -5.35
CA ASN A 129 -12.46 -9.67 -3.90
C ASN A 129 -11.42 -8.75 -3.25
N GLN A 130 -10.72 -7.91 -4.02
CA GLN A 130 -9.73 -6.99 -3.48
C GLN A 130 -10.41 -5.86 -2.68
N PHE A 131 -9.75 -5.40 -1.61
CA PHE A 131 -10.23 -4.36 -0.70
C PHE A 131 -11.55 -4.72 0.02
N ASP A 132 -11.94 -6.00 0.06
CA ASP A 132 -13.15 -6.44 0.76
C ASP A 132 -12.91 -6.51 2.28
N ILE A 133 -13.06 -5.36 2.95
CA ILE A 133 -12.79 -5.20 4.38
C ILE A 133 -13.83 -5.84 5.31
N ALA A 134 -15.06 -6.07 4.82
CA ALA A 134 -16.16 -6.58 5.63
C ALA A 134 -16.24 -8.09 5.64
N THR A 135 -15.86 -8.72 4.53
CA THR A 135 -15.65 -10.17 4.47
C THR A 135 -14.19 -10.55 4.66
N ALA A 136 -13.32 -9.58 4.99
CA ALA A 136 -11.87 -9.76 5.18
C ALA A 136 -11.59 -10.87 6.19
N ARG A 137 -11.54 -12.07 5.62
CA ARG A 137 -10.97 -13.34 6.02
C ARG A 137 -10.07 -13.15 7.23
N THR A 138 -10.64 -13.39 8.40
CA THR A 138 -9.98 -13.24 9.69
C THR A 138 -8.78 -14.19 9.75
N LEU A 139 -7.56 -13.68 9.60
CA LEU A 139 -6.37 -14.38 10.08
C LEU A 139 -5.97 -13.73 11.39
N SER A 140 -6.32 -14.39 12.49
CA SER A 140 -5.94 -13.97 13.84
C SER A 140 -4.45 -14.19 14.06
N LEU A 141 -3.64 -13.16 13.87
CA LEU A 141 -2.33 -13.01 14.51
C LEU A 141 -2.18 -11.57 15.02
N PRO A 142 -1.38 -11.33 16.08
CA PRO A 142 -1.43 -10.08 16.82
C PRO A 142 -0.61 -9.00 16.12
N HIS A 143 -1.19 -7.82 15.93
CA HIS A 143 -0.42 -6.61 16.11
C HIS A 143 -1.02 -5.85 17.28
N THR A 144 -0.14 -5.48 18.20
CA THR A 144 -0.38 -4.93 19.53
C THR A 144 -1.51 -3.89 19.49
N ASN A 145 -2.57 -4.16 20.26
CA ASN A 145 -3.84 -3.44 20.39
C ASN A 145 -5.02 -3.91 19.49
N GLY A 146 -5.34 -5.21 19.56
CA GLY A 146 -6.73 -5.63 19.82
C GLY A 146 -7.75 -5.61 18.68
N ALA A 147 -7.45 -6.21 17.52
CA ALA A 147 -8.41 -6.92 16.64
C ALA A 147 -7.60 -7.55 15.49
N GLY A 148 -8.00 -8.74 15.01
CA GLY A 148 -7.19 -9.58 14.11
C GLY A 148 -6.66 -8.88 12.85
N THR A 149 -5.57 -9.42 12.29
CA THR A 149 -4.96 -8.94 11.06
C THR A 149 -5.98 -8.92 9.92
N LYS A 150 -6.24 -7.73 9.40
CA LYS A 150 -6.97 -7.54 8.15
C LYS A 150 -5.97 -7.54 7.00
N PHE A 151 -6.29 -8.24 5.91
CA PHE A 151 -5.53 -8.13 4.66
C PHE A 151 -5.56 -6.70 4.10
N VAL A 152 -6.65 -5.98 4.39
CA VAL A 152 -6.87 -4.58 4.01
C VAL A 152 -6.58 -3.66 5.20
N GLN A 153 -5.68 -2.72 4.98
CA GLN A 153 -5.29 -1.66 5.92
C GLN A 153 -5.67 -0.30 5.36
N ILE A 154 -5.98 0.67 6.22
CA ILE A 154 -6.34 2.04 5.82
C ILE A 154 -5.43 3.00 6.59
N PHE A 155 -4.59 3.76 5.88
CA PHE A 155 -3.69 4.70 6.53
C PHE A 155 -4.47 5.83 7.20
N GLY A 156 -4.16 6.15 8.46
CA GLY A 156 -4.88 7.13 9.27
C GLY A 156 -6.07 6.58 10.05
N LYS A 157 -6.53 5.36 9.76
CA LYS A 157 -7.60 4.71 10.53
C LYS A 157 -7.13 4.46 11.96
N SER A 158 -7.82 5.04 12.94
CA SER A 158 -7.43 4.92 14.36
C SER A 158 -5.96 5.32 14.63
N ALA A 159 -5.44 6.30 13.87
CA ALA A 159 -4.04 6.73 13.88
C ALA A 159 -3.01 5.65 13.47
N GLN A 160 -3.42 4.58 12.78
CA GLN A 160 -2.50 3.56 12.29
C GLN A 160 -1.87 3.93 10.93
N GLY A 161 -0.64 3.50 10.71
CA GLY A 161 0.09 3.66 9.46
C GLY A 161 0.48 5.09 9.11
N ILE A 162 0.53 6.02 10.06
CA ILE A 162 0.84 7.43 9.81
C ILE A 162 2.22 7.85 10.34
N ASP A 163 2.93 6.95 10.99
CA ASP A 163 4.32 7.14 11.41
C ASP A 163 4.98 5.78 11.60
N GLU A 164 6.27 5.78 11.95
CA GLU A 164 7.02 4.56 12.20
C GLU A 164 6.45 3.72 13.36
N ALA A 165 5.99 4.37 14.43
CA ALA A 165 5.52 3.70 15.63
C ALA A 165 4.21 2.93 15.38
N THR A 166 3.40 3.45 14.46
CA THR A 166 2.08 2.93 14.09
C THR A 166 2.09 2.22 12.74
N ALA A 167 3.26 2.03 12.13
CA ALA A 167 3.41 1.45 10.79
C ALA A 167 2.83 0.04 10.69
N TYR A 168 2.24 -0.26 9.54
CA TYR A 168 1.72 -1.59 9.24
C TYR A 168 2.86 -2.55 8.92
N GLY A 169 2.93 -3.67 9.64
CA GLY A 169 3.81 -4.77 9.25
C GLY A 169 3.35 -5.38 7.94
N VAL A 170 4.29 -5.68 7.04
CA VAL A 170 3.99 -6.47 5.85
C VAL A 170 3.70 -7.91 6.27
N ILE A 171 2.54 -8.45 5.92
CA ILE A 171 2.16 -9.81 6.32
C ILE A 171 2.60 -10.84 5.28
N LYS A 172 2.76 -12.08 5.72
CA LYS A 172 3.23 -13.20 4.90
C LYS A 172 2.38 -13.44 3.66
N GLU A 173 1.08 -13.12 3.69
CA GLU A 173 0.18 -13.27 2.54
C GLU A 173 0.45 -12.25 1.41
N ALA A 174 1.19 -11.18 1.69
CA ALA A 174 1.69 -10.28 0.66
C ALA A 174 2.90 -10.87 -0.08
N CYS A 175 3.57 -11.86 0.52
CA CYS A 175 4.78 -12.43 -0.05
C CYS A 175 4.47 -13.35 -1.23
N LEU A 176 5.26 -13.22 -2.29
CA LEU A 176 5.23 -14.08 -3.46
C LEU A 176 6.62 -14.53 -3.85
N TYR A 177 6.67 -15.63 -4.58
CA TYR A 177 7.87 -16.09 -5.26
C TYR A 177 7.70 -15.94 -6.77
N THR A 178 8.69 -15.35 -7.44
CA THR A 178 8.77 -15.40 -8.90
C THR A 178 10.16 -15.83 -9.35
N PRO A 179 10.29 -17.01 -9.99
CA PRO A 179 11.51 -17.36 -10.70
C PRO A 179 11.63 -16.49 -11.96
N ASP A 180 12.80 -15.88 -12.13
CA ASP A 180 13.17 -15.12 -13.34
C ASP A 180 12.16 -14.04 -13.79
N ASN A 181 11.32 -13.56 -12.87
CA ASN A 181 10.25 -12.57 -13.12
C ASN A 181 9.15 -13.02 -14.09
N VAL A 182 8.93 -14.34 -14.27
CA VAL A 182 8.02 -14.84 -15.31
C VAL A 182 6.60 -15.06 -14.79
N ALA A 183 6.44 -15.65 -13.60
CA ALA A 183 5.13 -15.94 -13.01
C ALA A 183 5.13 -15.75 -11.49
N GLU A 184 3.99 -15.34 -10.94
CA GLU A 184 3.76 -15.28 -9.50
C GLU A 184 3.41 -16.67 -8.97
N ASN A 185 4.11 -17.11 -7.92
CA ASN A 185 3.91 -18.39 -7.24
C ASN A 185 3.80 -18.18 -5.74
N ALA A 186 3.17 -19.14 -5.07
CA ALA A 186 3.16 -19.18 -3.62
C ALA A 186 4.56 -19.50 -3.07
N PRO A 187 5.06 -18.75 -2.07
CA PRO A 187 6.21 -19.17 -1.29
C PRO A 187 5.82 -20.35 -0.38
N SER A 188 6.78 -21.22 -0.05
CA SER A 188 6.49 -22.45 0.70
C SER A 188 6.36 -22.25 2.22
N ALA A 189 6.98 -21.22 2.79
CA ALA A 189 6.88 -20.87 4.20
C ALA A 189 7.13 -19.36 4.43
N PRO A 190 6.24 -18.47 3.92
CA PRO A 190 6.39 -17.04 4.11
C PRO A 190 6.22 -16.64 5.58
N VAL A 191 6.86 -15.55 5.98
CA VAL A 191 6.88 -15.07 7.37
C VAL A 191 6.60 -13.57 7.41
N ASP A 192 5.77 -13.14 8.36
CA ASP A 192 5.44 -11.73 8.56
C ASP A 192 6.69 -10.86 8.73
N GLY A 193 6.69 -9.71 8.09
CA GLY A 193 7.75 -8.72 8.12
C GLY A 193 9.02 -9.14 7.37
N LYS A 194 9.02 -10.28 6.65
CA LYS A 194 10.19 -10.77 5.93
C LYS A 194 9.95 -10.84 4.44
N VAL A 195 10.96 -10.44 3.67
CA VAL A 195 11.05 -10.73 2.24
C VAL A 195 12.39 -11.42 2.01
N GLY A 196 12.33 -12.55 1.30
CA GLY A 196 13.46 -13.39 0.97
C GLY A 196 14.37 -12.77 -0.07
N LYS A 197 15.60 -13.27 -0.10
CA LYS A 197 16.62 -12.92 -1.10
C LYS A 197 16.22 -13.28 -2.53
N SER A 198 17.10 -12.95 -3.48
CA SER A 198 16.94 -13.37 -4.87
C SER A 198 16.69 -14.88 -4.97
N ASN A 199 15.65 -15.25 -5.71
CA ASN A 199 15.19 -16.64 -5.91
C ASN A 199 14.77 -17.42 -4.64
N ASP A 200 14.52 -16.74 -3.52
CA ASP A 200 14.00 -17.38 -2.30
C ASP A 200 12.54 -17.82 -2.49
N SER A 201 12.35 -19.12 -2.67
CA SER A 201 11.02 -19.75 -2.78
C SER A 201 10.41 -20.09 -1.43
N VAL A 202 11.17 -19.99 -0.33
CA VAL A 202 10.70 -20.31 1.02
C VAL A 202 9.98 -19.12 1.62
N LEU A 203 10.67 -18.00 1.74
CA LEU A 203 10.07 -16.76 2.25
C LEU A 203 9.27 -16.02 1.17
N GLY A 204 9.60 -16.23 -0.10
CA GLY A 204 9.15 -15.39 -1.20
C GLY A 204 10.11 -14.23 -1.42
N ASN A 205 10.47 -13.98 -2.67
CA ASN A 205 11.50 -13.00 -3.03
C ASN A 205 10.94 -11.59 -3.28
N ARG A 206 9.63 -11.39 -3.09
CA ARG A 206 8.93 -10.10 -3.23
C ARG A 206 7.75 -10.02 -2.26
N ALA A 207 7.38 -8.80 -1.89
CA ALA A 207 6.04 -8.50 -1.39
C ALA A 207 5.23 -7.77 -2.47
N LYS A 208 3.99 -8.20 -2.70
CA LYS A 208 3.03 -7.56 -3.60
C LYS A 208 1.94 -6.88 -2.80
N LEU A 209 1.83 -5.58 -2.99
CA LEU A 209 0.91 -4.72 -2.27
C LEU A 209 0.03 -4.02 -3.29
N ARG A 210 -1.26 -3.92 -3.00
CA ARG A 210 -2.18 -3.14 -3.84
C ARG A 210 -2.65 -1.94 -3.06
N PHE A 211 -2.55 -0.79 -3.70
CA PHE A 211 -2.94 0.48 -3.12
C PHE A 211 -4.14 1.04 -3.88
N ARG A 212 -5.01 1.71 -3.14
CA ARG A 212 -6.10 2.50 -3.71
C ARG A 212 -6.32 3.73 -2.86
N ILE A 213 -6.69 4.83 -3.51
CA ILE A 213 -7.20 6.01 -2.82
C ILE A 213 -8.72 6.09 -3.01
N TYR A 214 -9.44 6.33 -1.91
CA TYR A 214 -10.85 6.73 -1.93
C TYR A 214 -10.98 8.16 -1.44
N LEU A 215 -11.94 8.89 -2.00
CA LEU A 215 -12.40 10.16 -1.47
C LEU A 215 -13.87 10.02 -1.13
N ARG A 216 -14.25 10.46 0.07
CA ARG A 216 -15.66 10.50 0.48
C ARG A 216 -16.41 11.52 -0.36
N GLU A 217 -17.72 11.34 -0.49
CA GLU A 217 -18.59 12.28 -1.23
C GLU A 217 -18.48 13.73 -0.68
N ALA A 218 -18.27 13.88 0.63
CA ALA A 218 -18.14 15.16 1.31
C ALA A 218 -16.70 15.70 1.37
N PHE A 219 -15.79 15.26 0.50
CA PHE A 219 -14.41 15.76 0.47
C PHE A 219 -14.37 17.22 0.00
N ALA A 220 -13.98 18.13 0.90
CA ALA A 220 -14.03 19.57 0.67
C ALA A 220 -12.80 20.13 -0.07
N ASP A 221 -11.68 19.41 -0.06
CA ASP A 221 -10.43 19.87 -0.62
C ASP A 221 -10.33 19.48 -2.11
N GLY A 222 -9.66 20.31 -2.91
CA GLY A 222 -9.41 20.05 -4.33
C GLY A 222 -7.94 20.23 -4.69
N GLY A 223 -7.52 19.62 -5.79
CA GLY A 223 -6.15 19.73 -6.30
C GLY A 223 -5.33 18.44 -6.15
N ILE A 224 -4.01 18.59 -6.19
CA ILE A 224 -3.06 17.48 -6.07
C ILE A 224 -2.69 17.30 -4.60
N PHE A 225 -2.81 16.06 -4.11
CA PHE A 225 -2.37 15.68 -2.76
C PHE A 225 -1.11 14.83 -2.87
N GLN A 226 -0.08 15.17 -2.09
CA GLN A 226 1.16 14.39 -2.04
C GLN A 226 1.49 13.97 -0.61
N ALA A 227 1.86 12.70 -0.45
CA ALA A 227 2.38 12.13 0.78
C ALA A 227 3.58 11.23 0.47
N ALA A 228 4.41 10.97 1.47
CA ALA A 228 5.48 9.98 1.35
C ALA A 228 4.98 8.62 1.79
N LEU A 229 5.11 7.59 0.96
CA LEU A 229 4.92 6.20 1.37
C LEU A 229 6.29 5.62 1.75
N ILE A 230 6.48 5.31 3.03
CA ILE A 230 7.76 4.86 3.57
C ILE A 230 7.73 3.35 3.80
N ALA A 231 8.65 2.63 3.16
CA ALA A 231 8.96 1.24 3.48
C ALA A 231 10.23 1.18 4.35
N ARG A 232 10.07 0.76 5.61
CA ARG A 232 11.17 0.60 6.57
C ARG A 232 11.47 -0.86 6.78
N PHE A 233 12.75 -1.23 6.79
CA PHE A 233 13.18 -2.61 6.98
C PHE A 233 14.52 -2.67 7.73
N SER A 234 14.87 -3.88 8.16
CA SER A 234 16.16 -4.23 8.75
C SER A 234 16.78 -5.39 7.96
N TYR A 235 18.10 -5.51 7.98
CA TYR A 235 18.81 -6.66 7.41
C TYR A 235 20.06 -6.95 8.23
N THR A 236 20.49 -8.20 8.24
CA THR A 236 21.82 -8.60 8.70
C THR A 236 22.73 -8.63 7.47
N ALA A 237 23.95 -8.07 7.60
CA ALA A 237 24.88 -7.88 6.49
C ALA A 237 25.88 -9.03 6.38
#